data_AF-A0AAJ1QXE8-F1
#
_entry.id   AF-A0AAJ1QXE8-F1
#
_cell.length_a   1.000
_cell.length_b   1.000
_cell.length_c   1.000
_cell.angle_alpha   90.00
_cell.angle_beta   90.00
_cell.angle_gamma   90.00
#
_symmetry.space_group_name_H-M   'P 1'
#
loop_
_entity.id
_entity.type
_entity.pdbx_description
1 polymer ?
#
loop_
_entity_poly.entity_id
_entity_poly.type
_entity_poly.pdbx_seq_one_letter_code
_entity_poly.pdbx_strand_id
1 'polypeptide(L)'
;MDIFMLILKIFFGILFCFAGIMHIIKPNIFKHFIPDFLPKRLVNYVAGVIEFVLGLGLFFPSTVKNATIGIFILMILFLPIHIWDVTKERPAIGSKKIAIIRIPLQFLLMYLLYLIYLNS
;
A
#
# COMPACT_ATOMS: atom_id res chain seq x y z
N MET A 1 -21.53 -5.78 11.81
CA MET A 1 -20.20 -5.19 11.55
C MET A 1 -19.93 -4.19 12.65
N ASP A 2 -18.88 -4.40 13.45
CA ASP A 2 -18.45 -3.42 14.44
C ASP A 2 -18.18 -2.07 13.74
N ILE A 3 -18.61 -0.95 14.32
CA ILE A 3 -18.35 0.41 13.84
C ILE A 3 -16.84 0.59 13.61
N PHE A 4 -16.01 0.00 14.48
CA PHE A 4 -14.56 0.02 14.33
C PHE A 4 -14.10 -0.62 13.01
N MET A 5 -14.62 -1.81 12.65
CA MET A 5 -14.27 -2.49 11.40
C MET A 5 -14.77 -1.74 10.17
N LEU A 6 -15.93 -1.09 10.27
CA LEU A 6 -16.43 -0.23 9.20
C LEU A 6 -15.49 0.95 8.95
N ILE A 7 -15.05 1.63 10.01
CA ILE A 7 -14.10 2.75 9.92
C ILE A 7 -12.79 2.29 9.29
N LEU A 8 -12.23 1.15 9.73
CA LEU A 8 -11.01 0.61 9.15
C LEU A 8 -11.15 0.32 7.66
N LYS A 9 -12.23 -0.33 7.23
CA LYS A 9 -12.44 -0.63 5.80
C LYS A 9 -12.56 0.62 4.94
N ILE A 10 -13.29 1.62 5.42
CA ILE A 10 -13.41 2.91 4.73
C ILE A 10 -12.04 3.60 4.65
N PHE A 11 -11.31 3.65 5.76
CA PHE A 11 -9.98 4.24 5.83
C PHE A 11 -9.01 3.57 4.84
N PHE A 12 -8.88 2.24 4.89
CA PHE A 12 -8.00 1.49 3.99
C PHE A 12 -8.46 1.59 2.53
N GLY A 13 -9.77 1.53 2.26
CA GLY A 13 -10.31 1.67 0.92
C GLY A 13 -9.94 3.02 0.30
N ILE A 14 -10.15 4.12 1.04
CA ILE A 14 -9.77 5.47 0.60
C ILE A 14 -8.25 5.58 0.43
N LEU A 15 -7.47 5.08 1.40
CA LEU A 15 -6.01 5.15 1.38
C LEU A 15 -5.43 4.47 0.12
N PHE A 16 -5.88 3.25 -0.19
CA PHE A 16 -5.40 2.49 -1.34
C PHE A 16 -5.90 3.04 -2.67
N CYS A 17 -7.15 3.52 -2.73
CA CYS A 17 -7.64 4.24 -3.92
C CYS A 17 -6.81 5.49 -4.19
N PHE A 18 -6.55 6.29 -3.15
CA PHE A 18 -5.74 7.49 -3.26
C PHE A 18 -4.31 7.17 -3.69
N ALA A 19 -3.66 6.18 -3.06
CA ALA A 19 -2.32 5.74 -3.44
C ALA A 19 -2.26 5.30 -4.92
N GLY A 20 -3.20 4.46 -5.35
CA GLY A 20 -3.29 3.99 -6.73
C GLY A 20 -3.46 5.12 -7.76
N ILE A 21 -4.29 6.12 -7.45
CA ILE A 21 -4.41 7.34 -8.28
C ILE A 21 -3.09 8.12 -8.32
N MET A 22 -2.42 8.26 -7.18
CA MET A 22 -1.15 8.98 -7.08
C MET A 22 -0.02 8.34 -7.88
N HIS A 23 0.00 7.00 -8.01
CA HIS A 23 0.93 6.31 -8.91
C HIS A 23 0.78 6.76 -10.38
N ILE A 24 -0.43 7.12 -10.81
CA ILE A 24 -0.72 7.57 -12.18
C ILE A 24 -0.45 9.06 -12.34
N ILE A 25 -0.94 9.89 -11.41
CA ILE A 25 -0.84 11.36 -11.48
C ILE A 25 0.57 11.87 -11.17
N LYS A 26 1.27 11.27 -10.19
CA LYS A 26 2.60 11.71 -9.74
C LYS A 26 3.63 10.57 -9.75
N PRO A 27 3.90 9.93 -10.91
CA PRO A 27 4.80 8.78 -11.00
C PRO A 27 6.25 9.09 -10.59
N ASN A 28 6.67 10.36 -10.69
CA ASN A 28 8.02 10.78 -10.34
C ASN A 28 8.34 10.66 -8.84
N ILE A 29 7.33 10.60 -7.97
CA ILE A 29 7.52 10.40 -6.52
C ILE A 29 8.00 8.97 -6.27
N PHE A 30 7.48 8.00 -7.02
CA PHE A 30 7.66 6.57 -6.79
C PHE A 30 8.85 5.98 -7.55
N LYS A 31 9.35 6.65 -8.59
CA LYS A 31 10.41 6.14 -9.48
C LYS A 31 11.69 5.71 -8.76
N HIS A 32 11.96 6.24 -7.56
CA HIS A 32 13.17 5.91 -6.78
C HIS A 32 13.01 4.64 -5.93
N PHE A 33 11.80 4.10 -5.81
CA PHE A 33 11.57 2.77 -5.25
C PHE A 33 11.80 1.65 -6.26
N ILE A 34 11.80 1.97 -7.56
CA ILE A 34 11.88 0.98 -8.63
C ILE A 34 13.33 0.91 -9.15
N PRO A 35 13.96 -0.28 -9.17
CA PRO A 35 15.30 -0.46 -9.74
C PRO A 35 15.45 0.02 -11.17
N ASP A 36 16.65 0.47 -11.54
CA ASP A 36 16.93 1.08 -12.86
C ASP A 36 16.81 0.11 -14.05
N PHE A 37 16.95 -1.20 -13.81
CA PHE A 37 16.81 -2.22 -14.85
C PHE A 37 15.35 -2.53 -15.24
N LEU A 38 14.36 -2.00 -14.50
CA LEU A 38 12.94 -2.20 -14.78
C LEU A 38 12.32 -1.01 -15.53
N PRO A 39 11.26 -1.24 -16.34
CA PRO A 39 10.52 -0.16 -16.97
C PRO A 39 9.70 0.62 -15.93
N LYS A 40 10.33 1.60 -15.29
CA LYS A 40 9.83 2.27 -14.07
C LYS A 40 8.38 2.75 -14.15
N ARG A 41 8.02 3.45 -15.23
CA ARG A 41 6.64 3.97 -15.39
C ARG A 41 5.61 2.86 -15.50
N LEU A 42 5.92 1.82 -16.28
CA LEU A 42 5.01 0.69 -16.47
C LEU A 42 4.79 -0.06 -15.15
N VAL A 43 5.88 -0.40 -14.45
CA VAL A 43 5.80 -1.07 -13.14
C VAL A 43 5.00 -0.22 -12.15
N ASN A 44 5.26 1.10 -12.14
CA ASN A 44 4.54 2.03 -11.27
C ASN A 44 3.04 2.08 -11.55
N TYR A 45 2.64 2.12 -12.82
CA TYR A 45 1.23 2.15 -13.21
C TYR A 45 0.52 0.84 -12.90
N VAL A 46 1.18 -0.31 -13.15
CA VAL A 46 0.62 -1.61 -12.80
C VAL A 46 0.39 -1.71 -11.29
N ALA A 47 1.38 -1.34 -10.47
CA ALA A 47 1.23 -1.29 -9.02
C ALA A 47 0.05 -0.38 -8.61
N GLY A 48 -0.03 0.83 -9.17
CA GLY A 48 -1.10 1.78 -8.88
C GLY A 48 -2.49 1.27 -9.24
N VAL A 49 -2.64 0.59 -10.39
CA VAL A 49 -3.92 -0.01 -10.78
C VAL A 49 -4.32 -1.12 -9.81
N ILE A 50 -3.38 -1.99 -9.42
CA ILE A 50 -3.65 -3.07 -8.47
C ILE A 50 -4.07 -2.49 -7.11
N GLU A 51 -3.33 -1.51 -6.59
CA GLU A 51 -3.69 -0.81 -5.33
C GLU A 51 -5.08 -0.19 -5.41
N PHE A 52 -5.40 0.52 -6.50
CA PHE A 52 -6.70 1.16 -6.69
C PHE A 52 -7.84 0.14 -6.70
N VAL A 53 -7.70 -0.93 -7.48
CA VAL A 53 -8.71 -2.00 -7.61
C VAL A 53 -8.94 -2.70 -6.27
N LEU A 54 -7.87 -3.01 -5.53
CA LEU A 54 -7.99 -3.61 -4.21
C LEU A 54 -8.60 -2.65 -3.19
N GLY A 55 -8.23 -1.36 -3.23
CA GLY A 55 -8.86 -0.32 -2.41
C GLY A 55 -10.36 -0.22 -2.65
N LEU A 56 -10.78 -0.22 -3.92
CA LEU A 56 -12.20 -0.25 -4.28
C LEU A 56 -12.91 -1.51 -3.77
N GLY A 57 -12.23 -2.66 -3.83
CA GLY A 57 -12.76 -3.94 -3.37
C GLY A 57 -13.10 -3.99 -1.87
N LEU A 58 -12.58 -3.07 -1.04
CA LEU A 58 -12.93 -2.97 0.37
C LEU A 58 -14.30 -2.34 0.64
N PHE A 59 -14.91 -1.69 -0.35
CA PHE A 59 -16.24 -1.06 -0.21
C PHE A 59 -17.41 -2.02 -0.48
N PHE A 60 -17.15 -3.18 -1.11
CA PHE A 60 -18.20 -4.14 -1.46
C PHE A 60 -18.14 -5.38 -0.57
N PRO A 61 -19.24 -5.76 0.11
CA PRO A 61 -19.26 -6.92 1.00
C PRO A 61 -18.78 -8.22 0.38
N SER A 62 -19.09 -8.45 -0.91
CA SER A 62 -18.71 -9.65 -1.64
C SER A 62 -17.21 -9.76 -1.95
N THR A 63 -16.47 -8.65 -1.93
CA THR A 63 -15.05 -8.62 -2.31
C THR A 63 -14.10 -8.29 -1.17
N VAL A 64 -14.60 -7.80 -0.03
CA VAL A 64 -13.77 -7.35 1.11
C VAL A 64 -12.72 -8.39 1.49
N LYS A 65 -13.11 -9.66 1.66
CA LYS A 65 -12.16 -10.73 2.04
C LYS A 65 -11.00 -10.86 1.05
N ASN A 66 -11.29 -10.93 -0.25
CA ASN A 66 -10.28 -11.06 -1.30
C ASN A 66 -9.43 -9.79 -1.43
N ALA A 67 -10.05 -8.62 -1.32
CA ALA A 67 -9.37 -7.33 -1.35
C ALA A 67 -8.38 -7.20 -0.18
N THR A 68 -8.79 -7.56 1.03
CA THR A 68 -7.91 -7.54 2.22
C THR A 68 -6.72 -8.49 2.06
N ILE A 69 -6.94 -9.72 1.57
CA ILE A 69 -5.84 -10.65 1.27
C ILE A 69 -4.89 -10.04 0.23
N GLY A 70 -5.42 -9.49 -0.86
CA GLY A 70 -4.61 -8.88 -1.92
C GLY A 70 -3.75 -7.71 -1.41
N ILE A 71 -4.34 -6.84 -0.58
CA ILE A 71 -3.61 -5.72 0.03
C ILE A 71 -2.51 -6.26 0.96
N PHE A 72 -2.82 -7.25 1.79
CA PHE A 72 -1.84 -7.85 2.69
C PHE A 72 -0.65 -8.44 1.92
N ILE A 73 -0.90 -9.14 0.81
CA ILE A 73 0.15 -9.66 -0.09
C ILE A 73 0.97 -8.51 -0.70
N LEU A 74 0.32 -7.44 -1.19
CA LEU A 74 1.05 -6.27 -1.68
C LEU A 74 1.97 -5.67 -0.62
N MET A 75 1.50 -5.56 0.63
CA MET A 75 2.34 -5.05 1.71
C MET A 75 3.56 -5.94 1.96
N ILE A 76 3.42 -7.27 1.87
CA ILE A 76 4.57 -8.18 1.94
C ILE A 76 5.52 -7.92 0.78
N LEU A 77 5.02 -7.77 -0.44
CA LEU A 77 5.84 -7.53 -1.64
C LEU A 77 6.58 -6.18 -1.60
N PHE A 78 5.98 -5.16 -0.99
CA PHE A 78 6.59 -3.83 -0.85
C PHE A 78 7.53 -3.71 0.35
N LEU A 79 7.44 -4.61 1.34
CA LEU A 79 8.30 -4.56 2.52
C LEU A 79 9.80 -4.60 2.18
N PRO A 80 10.32 -5.48 1.31
CA PRO A 80 11.72 -5.44 0.88
C PRO A 80 12.11 -4.10 0.24
N ILE A 81 11.20 -3.49 -0.52
CA ILE A 81 11.42 -2.19 -1.17
C ILE A 81 11.59 -1.08 -0.13
N HIS A 82 10.74 -1.07 0.90
CA HIS A 82 10.84 -0.10 1.98
C HIS A 82 12.08 -0.33 2.86
N ILE A 83 12.45 -1.58 3.13
CA ILE A 83 13.68 -1.90 3.86
C ILE A 83 14.90 -1.40 3.07
N TRP A 84 14.95 -1.66 1.76
CA TRP A 84 15.99 -1.13 0.89
C TRP A 84 16.01 0.40 0.84
N ASP A 85 14.85 1.06 0.86
CA ASP A 85 14.77 2.52 0.91
C ASP A 85 15.40 3.11 2.19
N VAL A 86 15.27 2.41 3.32
CA VAL A 86 15.91 2.79 4.58
C VAL A 86 17.43 2.69 4.50
N THR A 87 18.02 1.89 3.61
CA THR A 87 19.49 1.81 3.50
C THR A 87 20.08 2.96 2.70
N LYS A 88 19.30 3.63 1.83
CA LYS A 88 19.76 4.75 0.98
C LYS A 88 20.14 5.98 1.81
N GLU A 89 21.18 6.69 1.41
CA GLU A 89 21.53 7.98 2.00
C GLU A 89 20.37 9.00 1.89
N ARG A 90 19.72 9.00 0.73
CA ARG A 90 18.53 9.80 0.44
C ARG A 90 17.36 8.88 0.10
N PRO A 91 16.42 8.64 1.03
CA PRO A 91 15.23 7.85 0.77
C PRO A 91 14.37 8.44 -0.35
N ALA A 92 13.59 7.58 -1.01
CA ALA A 92 12.73 7.95 -2.12
C ALA A 92 11.66 8.98 -1.74
N ILE A 93 11.11 8.87 -0.53
CA ILE A 93 10.08 9.78 0.00
C ILE A 93 10.44 10.19 1.42
N GLY A 94 10.47 11.51 1.64
CA GLY A 94 10.64 12.11 2.97
C GLY A 94 12.06 12.00 3.50
N SER A 95 12.21 12.23 4.81
CA SER A 95 13.49 12.12 5.50
C SER A 95 13.84 10.67 5.88
N LYS A 96 15.10 10.41 6.23
CA LYS A 96 15.56 9.12 6.77
C LYS A 96 14.72 8.67 7.97
N LYS A 97 14.33 9.60 8.85
CA LYS A 97 13.45 9.32 10.00
C LYS A 97 12.08 8.81 9.54
N ILE A 98 11.49 9.43 8.52
CA ILE A 98 10.19 9.01 7.96
C ILE A 98 10.31 7.61 7.33
N ALA A 99 11.40 7.33 6.61
CA ALA A 99 11.63 6.00 6.04
C ALA A 99 11.74 4.92 7.13
N ILE A 100 12.43 5.21 8.24
CA ILE A 100 12.53 4.29 9.38
C ILE A 100 11.15 4.05 10.02
N ILE A 101 10.37 5.11 10.25
CA ILE A 101 9.02 5.01 10.84
C ILE A 101 8.04 4.25 9.93
N ARG A 102 8.23 4.31 8.60
CA ARG A 102 7.37 3.61 7.63
C ARG A 102 7.32 2.10 7.88
N ILE A 103 8.42 1.48 8.28
CA ILE A 103 8.51 0.02 8.49
C ILE A 103 7.61 -0.46 9.66
N PRO A 104 7.75 0.02 10.91
CA PRO A 104 6.86 -0.37 11.99
C PRO A 104 5.41 0.04 11.71
N LEU A 105 5.19 1.20 11.06
CA LEU A 105 3.85 1.60 10.62
C LEU A 105 3.25 0.58 9.63
N GLN A 106 4.05 0.06 8.69
CA GLN A 106 3.61 -0.95 7.74
C GLN A 106 3.18 -2.24 8.45
N PHE A 107 3.93 -2.71 9.46
CA PHE A 107 3.52 -3.86 10.26
C PHE A 107 2.22 -3.60 11.04
N LEU A 108 2.05 -2.40 11.60
CA LEU A 108 0.79 -2.01 12.24
C LEU A 108 -0.37 -2.04 11.25
N LEU A 109 -0.21 -1.48 10.05
CA LEU A 109 -1.24 -1.51 9.01
C LEU A 109 -1.56 -2.94 8.55
N MET A 110 -0.55 -3.80 8.41
CA MET A 110 -0.75 -5.24 8.13
C MET A 110 -1.56 -5.92 9.22
N TYR A 111 -1.30 -5.63 10.49
CA TYR A 111 -2.09 -6.15 11.60
C TYR A 111 -3.55 -5.68 11.55
N LEU A 112 -3.79 -4.40 11.26
CA LEU A 112 -5.15 -3.87 11.11
C LEU A 112 -5.90 -4.52 9.92
N LEU A 113 -5.22 -4.79 8.81
CA LEU A 113 -5.78 -5.57 7.69
C LEU A 113 -6.13 -7.00 8.11
N TYR A 114 -5.27 -7.64 8.91
CA TYR A 114 -5.57 -8.97 9.43
C TYR A 114 -6.85 -8.97 10.31
N LEU A 115 -7.07 -7.92 11.10
CA LEU A 115 -8.33 -7.76 11.84
C LEU A 115 -9.53 -7.60 10.92
N ILE A 116 -9.41 -6.83 9.83
CA ILE A 116 -10.47 -6.74 8.82
C ILE A 116 -10.76 -8.13 8.24
N TYR A 117 -9.72 -8.89 7.85
CA TYR A 117 -9.85 -10.24 7.28
C TYR A 117 -10.63 -11.20 8.19
N LEU A 118 -10.32 -11.22 9.49
CA LEU A 118 -11.02 -12.07 10.45
C LEU A 118 -12.51 -11.71 10.63
N ASN A 119 -12.89 -10.49 10.26
CA ASN A 119 -14.24 -9.94 10.37
C ASN A 119 -14.93 -9.77 9.00
N SER A 120 -14.35 -10.35 7.94
CA SER A 120 -14.83 -10.29 6.55
C SER A 120 -15.69 -11.49 6.17
#